data_AF-A0A0G0IW22-F1
#
_entry.id   AF-A0A0G0IW22-F1
#
_cell.length_a   1.000
_cell.length_b   1.000
_cell.length_c   1.000
_cell.angle_alpha   90.00
_cell.angle_beta   90.00
_cell.angle_gamma   90.00
#
_symmetry.space_group_name_H-M   'P 1'
#
loop_
_entity.id
_entity.type
_entity.pdbx_description
1 polymer ?
#
loop_
_entity_poly.entity_id
_entity_poly.type
_entity_poly.pdbx_seq_one_letter_code
_entity_poly.pdbx_strand_id
1 'polypeptide(L)' 'SESLGKDLFFHSNSLVGVSFEELREGDALTFETQDGPKGLSAVNVQRA' A
#
# COMPACT_ATOMS: atom_id res chain seq x y z
N SER A 1 3.59 -22.04 6.73
CA SER A 1 3.77 -20.88 7.63
C SER A 1 3.13 -19.69 6.95
N GLU A 2 1.84 -19.50 7.22
CA GLU A 2 1.16 -18.25 6.91
C GLU A 2 1.89 -17.17 7.69
N SER A 3 2.83 -16.50 7.03
CA SER A 3 3.39 -15.26 7.53
C SER A 3 2.22 -14.30 7.62
N LEU A 4 1.58 -14.30 8.79
CA LEU A 4 0.68 -13.26 9.25
C LEU A 4 1.27 -11.95 8.74
N GLY A 5 0.58 -11.36 7.76
CA GLY A 5 1.14 -10.39 6.82
C GLY A 5 1.91 -9.33 7.59
N LYS A 6 3.20 -9.15 7.28
CA LYS A 6 3.92 -7.99 7.81
C LYS A 6 3.13 -6.76 7.40
N ASP A 7 2.80 -5.90 8.37
CA ASP A 7 2.15 -4.64 8.09
C ASP A 7 2.97 -3.90 7.02
N LEU A 8 2.35 -3.68 5.87
CA LEU A 8 2.96 -2.99 4.73
C LEU A 8 2.44 -1.57 4.71
N PHE A 9 3.35 -0.62 4.78
CA PHE A 9 3.03 0.80 4.78
C PHE A 9 3.22 1.40 3.39
N PHE A 10 2.46 2.43 3.07
CA PHE A 10 2.67 3.31 1.93
C PHE A 10 2.62 4.76 2.38
N HIS A 11 3.31 5.63 1.64
CA HIS A 11 3.18 7.07 1.80
C HIS A 11 2.03 7.58 0.91
N SER A 12 1.36 8.67 1.27
CA SER A 12 0.25 9.22 0.47
C SER A 12 0.64 9.55 -0.97
N ASN A 13 1.89 9.96 -1.20
CA ASN A 13 2.44 10.19 -2.55
C ASN A 13 2.53 8.94 -3.42
N SER A 14 2.39 7.75 -2.83
CA SER A 14 2.37 6.49 -3.59
C SER A 14 0.99 6.19 -4.18
N LEU A 15 -0.04 6.98 -3.85
CA LEU A 15 -1.39 6.79 -4.39
C LEU A 15 -1.49 7.26 -5.84
N VAL A 16 -2.16 6.48 -6.66
CA VAL A 16 -2.39 6.77 -8.08
C VAL A 16 -3.89 6.77 -8.35
N GLY A 17 -4.41 7.90 -8.84
CA GLY A 17 -5.82 8.03 -9.23
C GLY A 17 -6.83 8.02 -8.07
N VAL A 18 -6.37 8.08 -6.82
CA VAL A 18 -7.20 8.14 -5.62
C VAL A 18 -6.50 8.98 -4.55
N SER A 19 -7.26 9.72 -3.73
CA SER A 19 -6.75 10.40 -2.54
C SER A 19 -6.83 9.50 -1.30
N PHE A 20 -6.07 9.83 -0.26
CA PHE A 20 -6.09 9.04 0.97
C PHE A 20 -7.46 9.09 1.65
N GLU A 21 -8.14 10.23 1.60
CA GLU A 21 -9.46 10.46 2.17
C GLU A 21 -10.58 9.64 1.48
N GLU A 22 -10.35 9.20 0.24
CA GLU A 22 -11.29 8.38 -0.49
C GLU A 22 -11.21 6.90 -0.10
N LEU A 23 -10.07 6.43 0.42
CA LEU A 23 -9.87 5.03 0.83
C LEU A 23 -10.76 4.67 2.03
N ARG A 24 -11.26 3.45 2.03
CA ARG A 24 -12.09 2.90 3.11
C ARG A 24 -11.53 1.57 3.59
N GLU A 25 -11.77 1.26 4.87
CA GLU A 25 -11.53 -0.08 5.39
C GLU A 25 -12.29 -1.11 4.54
N GLY A 26 -11.60 -2.16 4.13
CA GLY A 26 -12.15 -3.20 3.24
C GLY A 26 -11.97 -2.93 1.75
N ASP A 27 -11.46 -1.77 1.31
CA ASP A 27 -11.10 -1.54 -0.09
C ASP A 27 -10.03 -2.55 -0.53
N ALA A 28 -10.28 -3.22 -1.66
CA ALA A 28 -9.26 -4.01 -2.33
C ALA A 28 -8.32 -3.06 -3.09
N LEU A 29 -7.02 -3.23 -2.87
CA LEU A 29 -5.98 -2.40 -3.48
C LEU A 29 -5.03 -3.28 -4.29
N THR A 30 -4.50 -2.71 -5.36
CA THR A 30 -3.31 -3.22 -6.05
C THR A 30 -2.13 -2.30 -5.77
N PHE A 31 -0.94 -2.88 -5.66
CA PHE A 31 0.30 -2.17 -5.39
C PHE A 31 1.49 -3.00 -5.85
N GLU A 32 2.62 -2.33 -6.00
CA GLU A 32 3.94 -2.94 -6.12
C GLU A 32 4.71 -2.75 -4.83
N THR A 33 5.78 -3.52 -4.61
CA THR A 33 6.63 -3.39 -3.42
C THR A 33 8.04 -2.91 -3.78
N GLN A 34 8.60 -2.05 -2.94
CA GLN A 34 9.97 -1.57 -3.07
C GLN A 34 10.71 -1.61 -1.73
N ASP A 35 11.99 -2.01 -1.75
CA ASP A 35 12.88 -1.90 -0.58
C ASP A 35 13.31 -0.45 -0.34
N GLY A 36 13.26 -0.01 0.92
CA GLY A 36 13.69 1.31 1.34
C GLY A 36 14.43 1.32 2.68
N PRO A 37 14.92 2.48 3.13
CA PRO A 37 15.69 2.61 4.38
C PRO A 37 14.89 2.24 5.65
N LYS A 38 13.56 2.14 5.55
CA LYS A 38 12.66 1.71 6.64
C LYS A 38 12.07 0.32 6.42
N GLY A 39 12.59 -0.44 5.45
CA GLY A 39 12.05 -1.72 5.01
C GLY A 39 11.14 -1.61 3.79
N LEU A 40 10.39 -2.68 3.53
CA LEU A 40 9.50 -2.80 2.38
C LEU A 40 8.36 -1.78 2.45
N SER A 41 8.07 -1.11 1.34
CA SER A 41 6.96 -0.18 1.21
C SER A 41 6.10 -0.52 -0.01
N ALA A 42 4.81 -0.24 0.06
CA ALA A 42 3.92 -0.29 -1.09
C ALA A 42 4.04 1.01 -1.92
N VAL A 43 4.13 0.83 -3.24
CA VAL A 43 4.21 1.89 -4.25
C VAL A 43 3.18 1.64 -5.35
N ASN A 44 2.87 2.66 -6.16
CA ASN A 44 1.84 2.58 -7.20
C ASN A 44 0.51 2.05 -6.65
N VAL A 45 0.10 2.57 -5.48
CA VAL A 45 -1.07 2.10 -4.75
C VAL A 45 -2.32 2.66 -5.39
N GLN A 46 -3.23 1.77 -5.76
CA GLN A 46 -4.47 2.12 -6.43
C GLN A 46 -5.58 1.14 -6.04
N ARG A 47 -6.83 1.56 -6.20
CA ARG A 47 -7.96 0.62 -6.08
C ARG A 47 -7.83 -0.48 -7.13
N ALA A 48 -8.16 -1.72 -6.73
CA ALA A 48 -8.13 -2.88 -7.61
C ALA A 48 -9.18 -2.78 -8.73
#